data_AF-A0A966DP70-F1
#
_entry.id   AF-A0A966DP70-F1
#
_cell.length_a   1.000
_cell.length_b   1.000
_cell.length_c   1.000
_cell.angle_alpha   90.00
_cell.angle_beta   90.00
_cell.angle_gamma   90.00
#
_symmetry.space_group_name_H-M   'P 1'
#
loop_
_entity.id
_entity.type
_entity.pdbx_description
1 polymer ?
#
loop_
_entity_poly.entity_id
_entity_poly.type
_entity_poly.pdbx_seq_one_letter_code
_entity_poly.pdbx_strand_id
1 'polypeptide(L)'
;MPRKKEQKNSLPSIEISSKKKPKKSSAKKSVAKKGSKKKKTDLTDLTTPKPKDKLGRDRSKEKEKTAKNKAKFLDALKDSFGIVTNACAKVKISNVTFYNWYKEDEEFKKAVDEIDDSFDTIVDDKIKQGIIKGDGSMVRFYAGRKMKKYRQKVGLGQDEDLEPFEFIITTKKSENGKD
;
A
#
# COMPACT_ATOMS: atom_id res chain seq x y z
N MET A 1 -17.71 -11.17 54.74
CA MET A 1 -16.73 -10.16 54.27
C MET A 1 -17.42 -9.24 53.26
N PRO A 2 -17.80 -8.01 53.62
CA PRO A 2 -18.48 -7.09 52.69
C PRO A 2 -17.49 -6.48 51.68
N ARG A 3 -17.86 -6.48 50.38
CA ARG A 3 -17.06 -5.90 49.28
C ARG A 3 -16.93 -4.38 49.46
N LYS A 4 -15.68 -3.89 49.51
CA LYS A 4 -15.37 -2.44 49.55
C LYS A 4 -15.85 -1.75 48.28
N LYS A 5 -16.40 -0.55 48.50
CA LYS A 5 -17.06 0.36 47.58
C LYS A 5 -16.19 0.73 46.37
N GLU A 6 -16.79 0.77 45.19
CA GLU A 6 -16.23 1.34 43.97
C GLU A 6 -15.85 2.81 44.17
N GLN A 7 -14.58 3.14 44.00
CA GLN A 7 -14.12 4.51 43.86
C GLN A 7 -14.31 4.92 42.40
N LYS A 8 -15.29 5.78 42.15
CA LYS A 8 -15.48 6.47 40.87
C LYS A 8 -14.36 7.50 40.72
N ASN A 9 -13.26 7.14 40.06
CA ASN A 9 -12.24 8.11 39.67
C ASN A 9 -12.70 8.80 38.38
N SER A 10 -13.07 10.08 38.49
CA SER A 10 -13.44 10.93 37.37
C SER A 10 -12.23 11.17 36.47
N LEU A 11 -12.33 10.79 35.21
CA LEU A 11 -11.36 11.18 34.19
C LEU A 11 -11.53 12.69 33.90
N PRO A 12 -10.46 13.50 33.88
CA PRO A 12 -10.56 14.90 33.47
C PRO A 12 -10.81 15.00 31.97
N SER A 13 -11.92 15.63 31.59
CA SER A 13 -12.27 15.98 30.20
C SER A 13 -11.33 17.07 29.68
N ILE A 14 -10.56 16.77 28.64
CA ILE A 14 -9.76 17.76 27.91
C ILE A 14 -10.57 18.18 26.68
N GLU A 15 -11.19 19.36 26.75
CA GLU A 15 -11.88 19.98 25.61
C GLU A 15 -10.86 20.60 24.64
N ILE A 16 -10.84 20.14 23.39
CA ILE A 16 -10.05 20.75 22.32
C ILE A 16 -10.98 21.65 21.51
N SER A 17 -10.88 22.96 21.77
CA SER A 17 -11.59 24.03 21.07
C SER A 17 -11.23 24.04 19.57
N SER A 18 -12.21 23.74 18.71
CA SER A 18 -12.10 23.85 17.25
C SER A 18 -12.17 25.32 16.78
N LYS A 19 -11.13 25.81 16.09
CA LYS A 19 -11.14 27.11 15.38
C LYS A 19 -11.10 26.93 13.86
N LYS A 20 -12.27 27.14 13.26
CA LYS A 20 -12.64 27.78 11.96
C LYS A 20 -11.68 27.69 10.74
N LYS A 21 -12.24 27.18 9.63
CA LYS A 21 -11.77 27.31 8.23
C LYS A 21 -11.90 28.76 7.71
N PRO A 22 -10.96 29.28 6.89
CA PRO A 22 -11.18 30.48 6.09
C PRO A 22 -11.75 30.19 4.69
N LYS A 23 -12.43 31.22 4.17
CA LYS A 23 -13.37 31.24 3.03
C LYS A 23 -12.69 31.34 1.65
N LYS A 24 -13.44 30.91 0.63
CA LYS A 24 -13.20 31.10 -0.81
C LYS A 24 -13.03 32.58 -1.17
N SER A 25 -12.01 32.93 -1.95
CA SER A 25 -11.90 34.24 -2.63
C SER A 25 -11.97 34.06 -4.15
N SER A 26 -13.05 34.58 -4.73
CA SER A 26 -13.21 34.83 -6.16
C SER A 26 -12.49 36.12 -6.55
N ALA A 27 -11.76 36.11 -7.67
CA ALA A 27 -11.41 37.32 -8.39
C ALA A 27 -11.46 37.07 -9.90
N LYS A 28 -12.42 37.74 -10.58
CA LYS A 28 -12.46 37.95 -12.03
C LYS A 28 -12.09 39.41 -12.30
N LYS A 29 -11.22 39.65 -13.29
CA LYS A 29 -11.13 40.82 -14.20
C LYS A 29 -9.86 40.65 -15.04
N SER A 30 -9.67 41.18 -16.24
CA SER A 30 -10.50 41.60 -17.38
C SER A 30 -9.53 42.19 -18.40
N VAL A 31 -9.70 41.87 -19.69
CA VAL A 31 -9.41 42.72 -20.87
C VAL A 31 -7.93 43.09 -21.17
N ALA A 32 -7.43 42.66 -22.34
CA ALA A 32 -7.11 43.57 -23.46
C ALA A 32 -6.64 42.80 -24.70
N LYS A 33 -7.25 43.13 -25.85
CA LYS A 33 -7.06 42.53 -27.18
C LYS A 33 -6.32 43.53 -28.07
N LYS A 34 -5.14 43.17 -28.57
CA LYS A 34 -4.52 43.66 -29.82
C LYS A 34 -3.64 42.48 -30.29
N GLY A 35 -3.78 41.87 -31.46
CA GLY A 35 -4.08 42.42 -32.77
C GLY A 35 -2.78 42.49 -33.57
N SER A 36 -2.23 41.35 -34.00
CA SER A 36 -1.08 41.29 -34.92
C SER A 36 -1.38 40.33 -36.08
N LYS A 37 -1.20 40.87 -37.28
CA LYS A 37 -1.54 40.33 -38.60
C LYS A 37 -0.84 39.00 -38.92
N LYS A 38 -1.56 38.17 -39.70
CA LYS A 38 -1.10 36.98 -40.42
C LYS A 38 0.23 37.19 -41.14
N LYS A 39 1.17 36.27 -40.96
CA LYS A 39 2.15 35.89 -41.99
C LYS A 39 1.88 34.43 -42.36
N LYS A 40 1.36 34.23 -43.58
CA LYS A 40 1.32 32.94 -44.27
C LYS A 40 2.78 32.57 -44.54
N THR A 41 3.23 31.43 -44.02
CA THR A 41 4.41 30.71 -44.52
C THR A 41 4.05 29.23 -44.48
N ASP A 42 3.50 28.79 -45.60
CA ASP A 42 3.75 27.53 -46.30
C ASP A 42 3.71 26.21 -45.52
N LEU A 43 2.71 25.41 -45.92
CA LEU A 43 2.76 23.94 -45.95
C LEU A 43 4.11 23.48 -46.52
N THR A 44 4.92 22.79 -45.72
CA THR A 44 5.65 21.57 -46.13
C THR A 44 6.13 20.82 -44.89
N ASP A 45 5.36 19.79 -44.54
CA ASP A 45 5.82 18.43 -44.28
C ASP A 45 6.88 18.14 -43.18
N LEU A 46 6.39 17.92 -41.96
CA LEU A 46 7.00 17.00 -40.99
C LEU A 46 5.92 16.11 -40.37
N THR A 47 5.16 15.43 -41.23
CA THR A 47 4.40 14.26 -40.80
C THR A 47 5.34 13.05 -40.84
N THR A 48 6.27 12.95 -39.88
CA THR A 48 7.09 11.74 -39.76
C THR A 48 6.13 10.55 -39.60
N PRO A 49 6.12 9.57 -40.54
CA PRO A 49 5.26 8.42 -40.41
C PRO A 49 5.69 7.63 -39.16
N LYS A 50 4.86 7.67 -38.12
CA LYS A 50 5.06 6.86 -36.92
C LYS A 50 5.17 5.39 -37.34
N PRO A 51 6.08 4.60 -36.75
CA PRO A 51 6.27 3.21 -37.10
C PRO A 51 4.96 2.44 -36.86
N LYS A 52 4.27 2.11 -37.93
CA LYS A 52 3.07 1.28 -37.93
C LYS A 52 3.52 -0.18 -37.90
N ASP A 53 2.90 -0.99 -37.06
CA ASP A 53 3.16 -2.43 -37.07
C ASP A 53 2.73 -3.06 -38.42
N LYS A 54 3.05 -4.33 -38.65
CA LYS A 54 2.64 -5.11 -39.84
C LYS A 54 1.12 -5.11 -40.12
N LEU A 55 0.31 -4.67 -39.15
CA LEU A 55 -1.15 -4.54 -39.20
C LEU A 55 -1.67 -3.08 -39.26
N GLY A 56 -0.79 -2.09 -39.42
CA GLY A 56 -1.18 -0.68 -39.58
C GLY A 56 -1.58 0.06 -38.28
N ARG A 57 -1.41 -0.55 -37.10
CA ARG A 57 -1.76 0.05 -35.79
C ARG A 57 -0.69 1.03 -35.30
N ASP A 58 -1.13 2.15 -34.73
CA ASP A 58 -0.27 3.15 -34.09
C ASP A 58 -0.01 2.78 -32.62
N ARG A 59 1.13 2.12 -32.34
CA ARG A 59 1.51 1.72 -30.98
C ARG A 59 1.77 2.87 -30.03
N SER A 60 1.99 4.09 -30.53
CA SER A 60 2.19 5.25 -29.67
C SER A 60 0.95 5.54 -28.82
N LYS A 61 -0.26 5.33 -29.37
CA LYS A 61 -1.52 5.54 -28.63
C LYS A 61 -1.76 4.49 -27.55
N GLU A 62 -1.35 3.24 -27.75
CA GLU A 62 -1.51 2.18 -26.75
C GLU A 62 -0.59 2.41 -25.54
N LYS A 63 0.67 2.79 -25.78
CA LYS A 63 1.62 3.12 -24.70
C LYS A 63 1.12 4.27 -23.82
N GLU A 64 0.57 5.31 -24.43
CA GLU A 64 0.00 6.45 -23.70
C GLU A 64 -1.22 6.05 -22.85
N LYS A 65 -2.09 5.18 -23.35
CA LYS A 65 -3.24 4.65 -22.59
C LYS A 65 -2.76 3.83 -21.39
N THR A 66 -1.78 2.95 -21.59
CA THR A 66 -1.21 2.13 -20.52
C THR A 66 -0.57 3.00 -19.44
N ALA A 67 0.19 4.02 -19.80
CA ALA A 67 0.80 4.96 -18.84
C ALA A 67 -0.27 5.70 -18.02
N LYS A 68 -1.35 6.17 -18.65
CA LYS A 68 -2.46 6.81 -17.94
C LYS A 68 -3.18 5.85 -16.98
N ASN A 69 -3.33 4.59 -17.36
CA ASN A 69 -3.96 3.59 -16.51
C ASN A 69 -3.07 3.23 -15.32
N LYS A 70 -1.75 3.11 -15.51
CA LYS A 70 -0.79 2.91 -14.41
C LYS A 70 -0.83 4.06 -13.40
N ALA A 71 -0.83 5.31 -13.88
CA ALA A 71 -0.93 6.48 -13.00
C ALA A 71 -2.22 6.48 -12.17
N LYS A 72 -3.37 6.26 -12.81
CA LYS A 72 -4.67 6.15 -12.11
C LYS A 72 -4.71 4.99 -11.12
N PHE A 73 -4.02 3.90 -11.44
CA PHE A 73 -3.92 2.75 -10.54
C PHE A 73 -3.15 3.08 -9.27
N LEU A 74 -2.00 3.77 -9.38
CA LEU A 74 -1.22 4.19 -8.22
C LEU A 74 -2.02 5.14 -7.31
N ASP A 75 -2.79 6.06 -7.87
CA ASP A 75 -3.68 6.93 -7.09
C ASP A 75 -4.77 6.11 -6.38
N ALA A 76 -5.41 5.18 -7.10
CA ALA A 76 -6.43 4.31 -6.51
C ALA A 76 -5.87 3.39 -5.42
N LEU A 77 -4.60 2.98 -5.54
CA LEU A 77 -3.88 2.14 -4.58
C LEU A 77 -3.57 2.89 -3.27
N LYS A 78 -3.14 4.16 -3.37
CA LYS A 78 -2.99 5.04 -2.20
C LYS A 78 -4.31 5.17 -1.44
N ASP A 79 -5.41 5.38 -2.16
CA ASP A 79 -6.75 5.48 -1.57
C ASP A 79 -7.28 4.16 -1.03
N SER A 80 -6.75 3.01 -1.48
CA SER A 80 -7.14 1.68 -1.00
C SER A 80 -6.18 1.10 0.02
N PHE A 81 -5.21 1.88 0.51
CA PHE A 81 -4.24 1.46 1.52
C PHE A 81 -3.45 0.21 1.11
N GLY A 82 -2.99 0.16 -0.15
CA GLY A 82 -2.21 -0.99 -0.66
C GLY A 82 -3.07 -2.20 -1.08
N ILE A 83 -4.41 -2.14 -0.92
CA ILE A 83 -5.27 -3.26 -1.34
C ILE A 83 -5.44 -3.27 -2.86
N VAL A 84 -4.69 -4.16 -3.52
CA VAL A 84 -4.65 -4.32 -4.99
C VAL A 84 -6.03 -4.62 -5.58
N THR A 85 -6.80 -5.53 -4.99
CA THR A 85 -8.13 -5.92 -5.51
C THR A 85 -9.09 -4.73 -5.55
N ASN A 86 -9.06 -3.89 -4.51
CA ASN A 86 -9.88 -2.69 -4.43
C ASN A 86 -9.43 -1.62 -5.43
N ALA A 87 -8.13 -1.44 -5.62
CA ALA A 87 -7.58 -0.54 -6.64
C ALA A 87 -7.96 -0.99 -8.06
N CYS A 88 -7.83 -2.29 -8.34
CA CYS A 88 -8.24 -2.91 -9.60
C CYS A 88 -9.73 -2.71 -9.89
N ALA A 89 -10.59 -2.87 -8.87
CA ALA A 89 -12.03 -2.62 -9.00
C ALA A 89 -12.35 -1.15 -9.30
N LYS A 90 -11.66 -0.20 -8.63
CA LYS A 90 -11.84 1.25 -8.85
C LYS A 90 -11.45 1.67 -10.28
N VAL A 91 -10.32 1.18 -10.79
CA VAL A 91 -9.81 1.55 -12.12
C VAL A 91 -10.38 0.66 -13.24
N LYS A 92 -11.12 -0.40 -12.88
CA LYS A 92 -11.69 -1.41 -13.79
C LYS A 92 -10.62 -2.12 -14.61
N ILE A 93 -9.58 -2.59 -13.94
CA ILE A 93 -8.45 -3.34 -14.52
C ILE A 93 -8.43 -4.73 -13.89
N SER A 94 -8.01 -5.75 -14.66
CA SER A 94 -7.80 -7.09 -14.12
C SER A 94 -6.55 -7.14 -13.24
N ASN A 95 -6.61 -7.89 -12.14
CA ASN A 95 -5.44 -8.15 -11.28
C ASN A 95 -4.25 -8.72 -12.08
N VAL A 96 -4.51 -9.50 -13.14
CA VAL A 96 -3.45 -10.05 -14.01
C VAL A 96 -2.64 -8.93 -14.67
N THR A 97 -3.32 -7.87 -15.11
CA THR A 97 -2.67 -6.71 -15.74
C THR A 97 -1.75 -5.99 -14.75
N PHE A 98 -2.17 -5.87 -13.48
CA PHE A 98 -1.32 -5.33 -12.42
C PHE A 98 -0.04 -6.16 -12.25
N TYR A 99 -0.16 -7.49 -12.10
CA TYR A 99 1.01 -8.34 -11.91
C TYR A 99 1.95 -8.35 -13.12
N ASN A 100 1.42 -8.18 -14.34
CA ASN A 100 2.26 -8.01 -15.52
C ASN A 100 3.04 -6.69 -15.45
N TRP A 101 2.39 -5.58 -15.11
CA TRP A 101 3.08 -4.30 -14.93
C TRP A 101 4.11 -4.33 -13.81
N TYR A 102 3.79 -4.99 -12.70
CA TYR A 102 4.69 -5.14 -11.56
C TYR A 102 5.95 -5.94 -11.90
N LYS A 103 5.88 -6.86 -12.87
CA LYS A 103 7.02 -7.66 -13.34
C LYS A 103 7.83 -6.97 -14.44
N GLU A 104 7.15 -6.30 -15.36
CA GLU A 104 7.75 -5.72 -16.56
C GLU A 104 8.31 -4.31 -16.35
N ASP A 105 7.80 -3.57 -15.36
CA ASP A 105 8.12 -2.16 -15.13
C ASP A 105 8.64 -1.95 -13.70
N GLU A 106 9.96 -1.81 -13.58
CA GLU A 106 10.65 -1.61 -12.30
C GLU A 106 10.30 -0.28 -11.63
N GLU A 107 10.02 0.78 -12.40
CA GLU A 107 9.64 2.09 -11.85
C GLU A 107 8.24 2.01 -11.24
N PHE A 108 7.32 1.34 -11.93
CA PHE A 108 5.98 1.08 -11.39
C PHE A 108 6.03 0.23 -10.12
N LYS A 109 6.87 -0.81 -10.10
CA LYS A 109 7.08 -1.65 -8.91
C LYS A 109 7.55 -0.83 -7.72
N LYS A 110 8.60 -0.01 -7.88
CA LYS A 110 9.12 0.85 -6.81
C LYS A 110 8.04 1.78 -6.25
N ALA A 111 7.24 2.38 -7.12
CA ALA A 111 6.14 3.25 -6.70
C ALA A 111 5.05 2.49 -5.90
N VAL A 112 4.81 1.21 -6.20
CA VAL A 112 3.89 0.36 -5.44
C VAL A 112 4.48 0.02 -4.07
N ASP A 113 5.75 -0.41 -4.04
CA ASP A 113 6.45 -0.77 -2.80
C ASP A 113 6.52 0.44 -1.83
N GLU A 114 6.79 1.64 -2.34
CA GLU A 114 6.77 2.89 -1.56
C GLU A 114 5.39 3.19 -0.93
N ILE A 115 4.30 2.85 -1.62
CA ILE A 115 2.94 3.03 -1.09
C ILE A 115 2.69 2.04 0.04
N ASP A 116 3.12 0.78 -0.11
CA ASP A 116 2.96 -0.24 0.91
C ASP A 116 3.78 0.10 2.17
N ASP A 117 5.03 0.56 2.03
CA ASP A 117 5.86 1.04 3.14
C ASP A 117 5.21 2.23 3.89
N SER A 118 4.58 3.14 3.13
CA SER A 118 3.84 4.26 3.71
C SER A 118 2.64 3.79 4.53
N PHE A 119 2.00 2.70 4.11
CA PHE A 119 0.87 2.12 4.83
C PHE A 119 1.31 1.44 6.13
N ASP A 120 2.43 0.72 6.13
CA ASP A 120 3.00 0.13 7.34
C ASP A 120 3.26 1.19 8.42
N THR A 121 3.74 2.38 8.01
CA THR A 121 3.91 3.52 8.92
C THR A 121 2.58 3.96 9.55
N ILE A 122 1.50 4.00 8.76
CA ILE A 122 0.15 4.35 9.24
C ILE A 122 -0.38 3.29 10.23
N VAL A 123 -0.12 2.02 9.95
CA VAL A 123 -0.49 0.91 10.84
C VAL A 123 0.24 1.02 12.16
N ASP A 124 1.55 1.28 12.12
CA ASP A 124 2.38 1.50 13.31
C ASP A 124 1.84 2.65 14.17
N ASP A 125 1.49 3.76 13.55
CA ASP A 125 0.91 4.90 14.26
C ASP A 125 -0.45 4.57 14.88
N LYS A 126 -1.29 3.81 14.18
CA LYS A 126 -2.58 3.33 14.73
C LYS A 126 -2.38 2.39 15.92
N ILE A 127 -1.42 1.47 15.87
CA ILE A 127 -1.10 0.58 16.99
C ILE A 127 -0.66 1.40 18.20
N LYS A 128 0.26 2.35 18.01
CA LYS A 128 0.73 3.25 19.09
C LYS A 128 -0.40 4.09 19.68
N GLN A 129 -1.26 4.65 18.82
CA GLN A 129 -2.45 5.39 19.28
C GLN A 129 -3.41 4.50 20.07
N GLY A 130 -3.62 3.25 19.64
CA GLY A 130 -4.44 2.27 20.37
C GLY A 130 -3.89 1.96 21.76
N ILE A 131 -2.56 1.84 21.88
CA ILE A 131 -1.86 1.67 23.17
C ILE A 131 -2.08 2.88 24.08
N ILE A 132 -1.91 4.10 23.56
CA ILE A 132 -2.12 5.34 24.33
C ILE A 132 -3.57 5.46 24.80
N LYS A 133 -4.53 5.06 23.96
CA LYS A 133 -5.96 5.03 24.30
C LYS A 133 -6.34 3.93 25.31
N GLY A 134 -5.46 2.99 25.58
CA GLY A 134 -5.67 1.90 26.54
C GLY A 134 -6.33 0.64 25.96
N ASP A 135 -6.27 0.41 24.64
CA ASP A 135 -6.71 -0.87 24.07
C ASP A 135 -5.77 -2.00 24.51
N GLY A 136 -6.28 -2.86 25.41
CA GLY A 136 -5.54 -3.99 25.98
C GLY A 136 -5.03 -4.98 24.93
N SER A 137 -5.69 -5.10 23.77
CA SER A 137 -5.25 -5.99 22.69
C SER A 137 -3.96 -5.48 22.05
N MET A 138 -3.89 -4.17 21.77
CA MET A 138 -2.70 -3.52 21.20
C MET A 138 -1.55 -3.49 22.21
N VAL A 139 -1.84 -3.26 23.50
CA VAL A 139 -0.85 -3.34 24.58
C VAL A 139 -0.26 -4.75 24.67
N ARG A 140 -1.12 -5.78 24.67
CA ARG A 140 -0.70 -7.19 24.70
C ARG A 140 0.15 -7.54 23.48
N PHE A 141 -0.27 -7.13 22.28
CA PHE A 141 0.47 -7.34 21.04
C PHE A 141 1.88 -6.75 21.11
N TYR A 142 2.00 -5.47 21.48
CA TYR A 142 3.29 -4.79 21.57
C TYR A 142 4.18 -5.37 22.68
N ALA A 143 3.61 -5.64 23.85
CA ALA A 143 4.33 -6.25 24.98
C ALA A 143 4.87 -7.65 24.63
N GLY A 144 4.07 -8.48 23.95
CA GLY A 144 4.49 -9.82 23.54
C GLY A 144 5.64 -9.81 22.52
N ARG A 145 5.77 -8.74 21.72
CA ARG A 145 6.84 -8.60 20.71
C ARG A 145 8.10 -7.97 21.27
N LYS A 146 8.00 -6.97 22.15
CA LYS A 146 9.16 -6.23 22.70
C LYS A 146 9.70 -6.82 24.00
N MET A 147 8.86 -7.45 24.82
CA MET A 147 9.23 -7.89 26.16
C MET A 147 9.17 -9.41 26.27
N LYS A 148 10.32 -10.05 26.53
CA LYS A 148 10.43 -11.51 26.66
C LYS A 148 9.49 -12.11 27.72
N LYS A 149 9.19 -11.35 28.79
CA LYS A 149 8.29 -11.76 29.88
C LYS A 149 6.86 -12.05 29.41
N TYR A 150 6.37 -11.29 28.41
CA TYR A 150 4.99 -11.36 27.93
C TYR A 150 4.86 -12.10 26.59
N ARG A 151 5.97 -12.57 26.02
CA ARG A 151 5.95 -13.39 24.81
C ARG A 151 5.21 -14.70 25.12
N GLN A 152 4.31 -15.12 24.22
CA GLN A 152 3.63 -16.40 24.36
C GLN A 152 4.66 -17.52 24.41
N LYS A 153 4.56 -18.34 25.46
CA LYS A 153 5.32 -19.58 25.58
C LYS A 153 4.47 -20.67 24.95
N VAL A 154 4.94 -21.23 23.85
CA VAL A 154 4.42 -22.51 23.37
C VAL A 154 5.06 -23.59 24.23
N GLY A 155 4.26 -24.27 25.05
CA GLY A 155 4.70 -25.52 25.67
C GLY A 155 4.50 -26.64 24.66
N LEU A 156 5.51 -27.48 24.46
CA LEU A 156 5.21 -28.86 24.05
C LEU A 156 4.45 -29.46 25.23
N GLY A 157 3.25 -30.00 24.98
CA GLY A 157 2.50 -30.68 26.03
C GLY A 157 3.41 -31.67 26.73
N GLN A 158 3.59 -31.53 28.04
CA GLN A 158 4.13 -32.61 28.85
C GLN A 158 2.95 -33.55 29.09
N ASP A 159 2.62 -34.38 28.10
CA ASP A 159 1.78 -35.53 28.39
C ASP A 159 2.71 -36.50 29.11
N GLU A 160 2.49 -36.69 30.42
CA GLU A 160 3.31 -37.59 31.26
C GLU A 160 3.18 -39.07 30.86
N ASP A 161 2.33 -39.36 29.87
CA ASP A 161 2.04 -40.70 29.32
C ASP A 161 2.64 -40.94 27.90
N LEU A 162 3.50 -40.04 27.40
CA LEU A 162 4.17 -40.26 26.10
C LEU A 162 5.39 -41.17 26.24
N GLU A 163 5.33 -42.35 25.63
CA GLU A 163 6.50 -43.21 25.44
C GLU A 163 7.62 -42.47 24.68
N PRO A 164 8.89 -42.67 25.04
CA PRO A 164 10.01 -41.96 24.42
C PRO A 164 10.10 -42.29 22.91
N PHE A 165 10.14 -41.24 22.07
CA PHE A 165 10.37 -41.39 20.64
C PHE A 165 11.85 -41.74 20.38
N GLU A 166 12.12 -42.95 19.89
CA GLU A 166 13.43 -43.33 19.38
C GLU A 166 13.61 -42.81 17.95
N PHE A 167 14.47 -41.81 17.76
CA PHE A 167 14.86 -41.34 16.44
C PHE A 167 16.09 -42.12 15.94
N ILE A 168 15.88 -42.97 14.93
CA ILE A 168 16.97 -43.64 14.22
C ILE A 168 17.41 -42.74 13.05
N ILE A 169 18.59 -42.12 13.19
CA ILE A 169 19.19 -41.30 12.12
C ILE A 169 20.08 -42.19 11.27
N THR A 170 19.61 -42.60 10.10
CA THR A 170 20.41 -43.38 9.13
C THR A 170 20.99 -42.47 8.06
N THR A 171 22.31 -42.31 8.04
CA THR A 171 23.00 -41.59 6.95
C THR A 171 23.12 -42.52 5.74
N LYS A 172 22.32 -42.28 4.69
CA LYS A 172 22.48 -42.98 3.42
C LYS A 172 23.63 -42.33 2.64
N LYS A 173 24.77 -43.02 2.51
CA LYS A 173 25.84 -42.60 1.59
C LYS A 173 25.31 -42.75 0.16
N SER A 174 25.31 -41.68 -0.62
CA SER A 174 24.96 -41.75 -2.04
C SER A 174 26.06 -42.50 -2.79
N GLU A 175 25.79 -43.74 -3.19
CA GLU A 175 26.61 -44.42 -4.19
C GLU A 175 26.34 -43.77 -5.55
N ASN A 176 27.19 -42.81 -5.92
CA ASN A 176 27.35 -42.43 -7.32
C ASN A 176 28.13 -43.55 -8.01
N GLY A 177 27.44 -44.61 -8.41
CA GLY A 177 27.92 -45.58 -9.39
C GLY A 177 27.61 -45.07 -10.80
N LYS A 178 28.60 -44.46 -11.44
CA LYS A 178 28.76 -44.50 -12.90
C LYS A 178 29.15 -45.94 -13.24
N ASP A 179 28.42 -46.57 -14.15
CA ASP A 179 28.93 -47.36 -15.27
C ASP A 179 27.82 -47.50 -16.32
#